data_AF-A0A6P9DA94-F1
#
_entry.id   AF-A0A6P9DA94-F1
#
_cell.length_a   1.000
_cell.length_b   1.000
_cell.length_c   1.000
_cell.angle_alpha   90.00
_cell.angle_beta   90.00
_cell.angle_gamma   90.00
#
_symmetry.space_group_name_H-M   'P 1'
#
loop_
_entity.id
_entity.type
_entity.pdbx_description
1 polymer ?
#
loop_
_entity_poly.entity_id
_entity_poly.type
_entity_poly.pdbx_seq_one_letter_code
_entity_poly.pdbx_strand_id
1 'polypeptide(L)'
;MAGFEFCGCFVCLFPYPSFLPSFLPSFLPSFLPSFLPPGIPGLLTPCYVSTKPSGTYGPVNPILNSTYQFMASFFAEVSAIFPDFYLHLGGDEVDFSCWRSNPDIQDFMQKMQFGEDYAKLESFYIQRLLDIVASYKKGYMVWQEVFDNGVKVNPHTVIHVWKGHPNFEDEMSRVTEAGFRTLLSSPWYLNVISYGQDWLAAYRVEPLAFKGSAEQKKLVIGGEACMWGEYVDATNLTPRLWPRAGAVAERLWSNETVRNTQDAYARLSDFRCTLLRRGIRAEPLFTGYCEFDAL
;
A
#
# COMPACT_ATOMS: atom_id res chain seq x y z
N MET A 1 -1.77 2.57 20.32
CA MET A 1 -0.81 1.69 19.64
C MET A 1 -0.78 2.12 18.19
N ALA A 2 0.20 2.94 17.81
CA ALA A 2 0.44 3.27 16.40
C ALA A 2 1.71 2.51 16.03
N GLY A 3 1.53 1.34 15.43
CA GLY A 3 2.62 0.51 14.93
C GLY A 3 3.27 1.20 13.74
N PHE A 4 4.52 0.85 13.46
CA PHE A 4 5.01 0.93 12.09
C PHE A 4 3.99 0.20 11.22
N GLU A 5 3.40 0.91 10.26
CA GLU A 5 2.69 0.27 9.18
C GLU A 5 3.73 -0.34 8.25
N PHE A 6 4.38 -1.42 8.72
CA PHE A 6 4.88 -2.44 7.82
C PHE A 6 3.62 -3.01 7.18
N CYS A 7 3.19 -2.37 6.10
CA CYS A 7 2.36 -3.04 5.12
C CYS A 7 3.23 -4.20 4.62
N GLY A 8 3.08 -5.35 5.28
CA GLY A 8 3.71 -6.61 4.91
C GLY A 8 3.05 -7.11 3.63
N CYS A 9 3.20 -6.32 2.58
CA CYS A 9 2.77 -6.59 1.25
C CYS A 9 3.72 -7.64 0.68
N PHE A 10 3.32 -8.90 0.76
CA PHE A 10 4.00 -9.95 0.02
C PHE A 10 3.68 -9.74 -1.46
N VAL A 11 4.55 -9.03 -2.16
CA VAL A 11 4.59 -9.09 -3.62
C VAL A 11 5.08 -10.47 -3.99
N CYS A 12 4.15 -11.30 -4.44
CA CYS A 12 4.45 -12.57 -5.10
C CYS A 12 4.95 -12.32 -6.53
N LEU A 13 6.06 -11.59 -6.69
CA LEU A 13 6.85 -11.62 -7.92
C LEU A 13 7.97 -12.64 -7.73
N PHE A 14 7.74 -13.89 -8.19
CA PHE A 14 8.71 -14.93 -8.61
C PHE A 14 10.06 -15.14 -7.83
N PRO A 15 10.64 -16.34 -7.92
CA PRO A 15 10.56 -17.44 -6.96
C PRO A 15 11.13 -17.16 -5.54
N TYR A 16 11.44 -15.92 -5.18
CA TYR A 16 11.89 -15.52 -3.84
C TYR A 16 10.99 -14.40 -3.30
N PRO A 17 10.64 -14.38 -2.00
CA PRO A 17 9.94 -13.25 -1.42
C PRO A 17 10.83 -12.00 -1.57
N SER A 18 10.38 -11.05 -2.37
CA SER A 18 10.96 -9.71 -2.43
C SER A 18 10.44 -8.94 -1.23
N PHE A 19 11.33 -8.28 -0.46
CA PHE A 19 10.90 -7.47 0.68
C PHE A 19 10.76 -6.03 0.22
N LEU A 20 9.51 -5.58 0.09
CA LEU A 20 9.23 -4.23 -0.38
C LEU A 20 8.82 -3.38 0.82
N PRO A 21 9.75 -2.63 1.43
CA PRO A 21 9.40 -1.79 2.54
C PRO A 21 8.49 -0.65 2.05
N SER A 22 7.44 -0.38 2.82
CA SER A 22 6.60 0.80 2.65
C SER A 22 6.82 1.76 3.80
N PHE A 23 7.05 3.03 3.48
CA PHE A 23 7.14 4.10 4.47
C PHE A 23 6.15 5.19 4.08
N LEU A 24 5.03 5.26 4.80
CA LEU A 24 3.89 6.11 4.47
C LEU A 24 4.02 7.47 5.18
N PRO A 25 4.29 8.58 4.45
CA PRO A 25 4.45 9.90 5.07
C PRO A 25 3.16 10.46 5.68
N SER A 26 2.00 9.98 5.23
CA SER A 26 0.66 10.34 5.69
C SER A 26 0.31 9.68 7.03
N PHE A 27 0.84 8.48 7.28
CA PHE A 27 0.54 7.63 8.44
C PHE A 27 1.68 7.64 9.49
N LEU A 28 2.28 8.81 9.71
CA LEU A 28 3.34 9.01 10.71
C LEU A 28 2.89 9.42 12.14
N PRO A 29 1.65 9.19 12.65
CA PRO A 29 1.41 9.38 14.08
C PRO A 29 2.33 8.52 14.97
N SER A 30 2.94 7.45 14.44
CA SER A 30 3.92 6.59 15.11
C SER A 30 5.31 7.22 15.31
N PHE A 31 5.63 8.33 14.62
CA PHE A 31 6.83 9.15 14.90
C PHE A 31 6.62 10.16 16.05
N LEU A 32 5.43 10.19 16.64
CA LEU A 32 5.20 10.75 17.98
C LEU A 32 5.98 9.90 19.03
N PRO A 33 6.21 10.37 20.26
CA PRO A 33 7.39 10.04 21.10
C PRO A 33 7.46 8.60 21.66
N SER A 34 6.81 7.62 21.05
CA SER A 34 6.77 6.23 21.49
C SER A 34 7.90 5.36 20.92
N PHE A 35 8.52 5.72 19.78
CA PHE A 35 9.63 4.94 19.20
C PHE A 35 10.97 5.69 19.11
N LEU A 36 10.96 7.02 19.17
CA LEU A 36 12.15 7.86 19.25
C LEU A 36 11.87 9.00 20.25
N PRO A 37 12.52 9.04 21.42
CA PRO A 37 12.44 10.21 22.29
C PRO A 37 13.50 11.25 21.85
N PRO A 38 13.11 12.49 21.50
CA PRO A 38 11.81 12.99 21.04
C PRO A 38 11.65 12.81 19.52
N GLY A 39 10.42 12.64 19.03
CA GLY A 39 10.13 12.67 17.60
C GLY A 39 10.77 13.89 16.93
N ILE A 40 11.18 13.75 15.67
CA ILE A 40 12.05 14.74 15.01
C ILE A 40 11.36 16.12 15.02
N PRO A 41 11.92 17.10 15.75
CA PRO A 41 11.27 18.39 15.91
C PRO A 41 11.01 19.06 14.56
N GLY A 42 9.78 19.51 14.34
CA GLY A 42 9.37 20.18 13.10
C GLY A 42 9.10 19.25 11.92
N LEU A 43 9.25 17.93 12.05
CA LEU A 43 8.95 17.01 10.94
C LEU A 43 7.45 16.98 10.62
N LEU A 44 6.59 16.98 11.64
CA LEU A 44 5.13 16.99 11.46
C LEU A 44 4.58 18.42 11.51
N THR A 45 3.50 18.66 10.77
CA THR A 45 2.84 19.97 10.77
C THR A 45 2.05 20.16 12.07
N PRO A 46 2.28 21.24 12.84
CA PRO A 46 1.40 21.58 13.96
C PRO A 46 0.07 22.10 13.41
N CYS A 47 -1.04 21.55 13.89
CA CYS A 47 -2.37 22.00 13.51
C CYS A 47 -2.81 23.19 14.37
N TYR A 48 -3.70 24.01 13.82
CA TYR A 48 -4.20 25.22 14.47
C TYR A 48 -5.72 25.17 14.61
N VAL A 49 -6.21 25.67 15.73
CA VAL A 49 -7.62 26.02 15.91
C VAL A 49 -7.68 27.53 16.07
N SER A 50 -8.27 28.21 15.07
CA SER A 50 -8.23 29.66 14.97
C SER A 50 -6.78 30.15 14.92
N THR A 51 -6.31 30.92 15.91
CA THR A 51 -4.96 31.50 15.94
C THR A 51 -3.97 30.76 16.83
N LYS A 52 -4.38 29.67 17.48
CA LYS A 52 -3.54 28.93 18.44
C LYS A 52 -3.24 27.52 17.97
N PRO A 53 -2.02 27.00 18.22
CA PRO A 53 -1.72 25.59 18.01
C PRO A 53 -2.68 24.71 18.83
N SER A 54 -3.26 23.69 18.20
CA SER A 54 -4.20 22.76 18.84
C SER A 54 -3.54 21.77 19.78
N GLY A 55 -2.21 21.61 19.69
CA GLY A 55 -1.46 20.53 20.33
C GLY A 55 -1.51 19.20 19.56
N THR A 56 -2.23 19.15 18.44
CA THR A 56 -2.25 18.01 17.53
C THR A 56 -1.34 18.27 16.33
N TYR A 57 -0.91 17.17 15.70
CA TYR A 57 -0.05 17.19 14.52
C TYR A 57 -0.76 16.50 13.35
N GLY A 58 -0.50 16.98 12.15
CA GLY A 58 -0.99 16.40 10.90
C GLY A 58 0.14 15.79 10.08
N PRO A 59 0.02 15.79 8.74
CA PRO A 59 1.03 15.21 7.85
C PRO A 59 2.40 15.90 7.98
N VAL A 60 3.42 15.26 7.40
CA VAL A 60 4.78 15.81 7.26
C VAL A 60 4.71 17.25 6.80
N ASN A 61 5.53 18.12 7.39
CA ASN A 61 5.63 19.51 7.00
C ASN A 61 6.49 19.65 5.72
N PRO A 62 5.90 19.97 4.56
CA PRO A 62 6.61 19.97 3.29
C PRO A 62 7.38 21.27 3.02
N ILE A 63 7.22 22.30 3.87
CA ILE A 63 7.80 23.63 3.62
C ILE A 63 9.21 23.78 4.21
N LEU A 64 9.61 22.87 5.10
CA LEU A 64 10.88 22.94 5.82
C LEU A 64 11.97 22.15 5.10
N ASN A 65 13.16 22.75 4.95
CA ASN A 65 14.32 22.05 4.39
C ASN A 65 14.82 20.90 5.29
N SER A 66 14.64 21.02 6.61
CA SER A 66 14.97 19.97 7.57
C SER A 66 14.22 18.67 7.30
N THR A 67 12.97 18.75 6.83
CA THR A 67 12.18 17.59 6.40
C THR A 67 12.92 16.79 5.31
N TYR A 68 13.37 17.47 4.26
CA TYR A 68 14.05 16.81 3.14
C TYR A 68 15.46 16.30 3.51
N GLN A 69 16.16 16.98 4.42
CA GLN A 69 17.44 16.50 4.95
C GLN A 69 17.27 15.22 5.76
N PHE A 70 16.22 15.16 6.59
CA PHE A 70 15.87 13.96 7.31
C PHE A 70 15.50 12.82 6.34
N MET A 71 14.59 13.08 5.39
CA MET A 71 14.17 12.07 4.41
C MET A 71 15.36 11.54 3.59
N ALA A 72 16.29 12.41 3.18
CA ALA A 72 17.50 11.99 2.49
C ALA A 72 18.35 11.04 3.35
N SER A 73 18.57 11.36 4.62
CA SER A 73 19.35 10.51 5.53
C SER A 73 18.64 9.18 5.82
N PHE A 74 17.33 9.23 6.03
CA PHE A 74 16.50 8.06 6.29
C PHE A 74 16.48 7.10 5.09
N PHE A 75 16.20 7.61 3.88
CA PHE A 75 16.19 6.77 2.68
C PHE A 75 17.58 6.30 2.24
N ALA A 76 18.66 6.97 2.66
CA ALA A 76 20.01 6.44 2.50
C ALA A 76 20.20 5.15 3.32
N GLU A 77 19.75 5.13 4.58
CA GLU A 77 19.81 3.93 5.41
C GLU A 77 18.89 2.81 4.88
N VAL A 78 17.63 3.15 4.58
CA VAL A 78 16.66 2.21 3.99
C VAL A 78 17.20 1.57 2.71
N SER A 79 17.73 2.38 1.79
CA SER A 79 18.26 1.86 0.51
C SER A 79 19.50 0.98 0.68
N ALA A 80 20.25 1.13 1.78
CA ALA A 80 21.40 0.30 2.11
C ALA A 80 20.99 -1.01 2.81
N ILE A 81 19.93 -1.00 3.62
CA ILE A 81 19.43 -2.19 4.33
C ILE A 81 18.65 -3.12 3.39
N PHE A 82 17.77 -2.55 2.56
CA PHE A 82 16.90 -3.33 1.69
C PHE A 82 17.53 -3.52 0.31
N PRO A 83 17.88 -4.76 -0.09
CA PRO A 83 18.57 -5.01 -1.35
C PRO A 83 17.65 -4.83 -2.56
N ASP A 84 16.34 -4.99 -2.38
CA ASP A 84 15.32 -4.87 -3.42
C ASP A 84 15.42 -3.56 -4.20
N PHE A 85 15.20 -3.64 -5.52
CA PHE A 85 15.32 -2.47 -6.40
C PHE A 85 14.23 -1.43 -6.12
N TYR A 86 13.04 -1.87 -5.72
CA TYR A 86 11.89 -1.01 -5.47
C TYR A 86 11.71 -0.68 -3.99
N LEU A 87 11.32 0.56 -3.71
CA LEU A 87 10.80 0.99 -2.41
C LEU A 87 9.36 1.49 -2.60
N HIS A 88 8.47 1.17 -1.66
CA HIS A 88 7.12 1.71 -1.67
C HIS A 88 7.11 3.03 -0.87
N LEU A 89 6.76 4.14 -1.52
CA LEU A 89 6.85 5.48 -0.93
C LEU A 89 5.51 5.99 -0.40
N GLY A 90 4.46 5.19 -0.51
CA GLY A 90 3.12 5.54 -0.04
C GLY A 90 2.49 6.62 -0.90
N GLY A 91 2.04 7.69 -0.23
CA GLY A 91 1.36 8.82 -0.85
C GLY A 91 -0.16 8.69 -0.88
N ASP A 92 -0.72 7.89 0.02
CA ASP A 92 -2.16 7.66 0.21
C ASP A 92 -2.75 8.55 1.31
N GLU A 93 -4.06 8.80 1.23
CA GLU A 93 -4.91 9.39 2.28
C GLU A 93 -4.35 10.63 3.02
N VAL A 94 -3.67 11.54 2.30
CA VAL A 94 -3.17 12.77 2.93
C VAL A 94 -4.33 13.70 3.30
N ASP A 95 -4.54 13.91 4.60
CA ASP A 95 -5.50 14.89 5.10
C ASP A 95 -4.92 16.32 5.07
N PHE A 96 -5.46 17.15 4.17
CA PHE A 96 -5.06 18.54 4.01
C PHE A 96 -5.60 19.48 5.09
N SER A 97 -6.49 19.03 5.99
CA SER A 97 -7.14 19.88 6.99
C SER A 97 -6.13 20.60 7.90
N CYS A 98 -5.10 19.88 8.35
CA CYS A 98 -4.05 20.42 9.22
C CYS A 98 -3.16 21.43 8.46
N TRP A 99 -2.79 21.11 7.21
CA TRP A 99 -2.07 22.04 6.34
C TRP A 99 -2.86 23.32 6.11
N ARG A 100 -4.17 23.20 5.89
CA ARG A 100 -5.06 24.35 5.72
C ARG A 100 -5.19 25.19 6.97
N SER A 101 -5.07 24.60 8.16
CA SER A 101 -5.13 25.34 9.42
C SER A 101 -3.85 26.14 9.70
N ASN A 102 -2.70 25.71 9.16
CA ASN A 102 -1.39 26.23 9.55
C ASN A 102 -1.01 27.52 8.79
N PRO A 103 -0.73 28.64 9.47
CA PRO A 103 -0.46 29.93 8.82
C PRO A 103 0.85 29.93 8.01
N ASP A 104 1.89 29.24 8.47
CA ASP A 104 3.18 29.18 7.75
C ASP A 104 3.03 28.43 6.42
N ILE A 105 2.17 27.40 6.39
CA ILE A 105 1.83 26.68 5.16
C ILE A 105 0.99 27.56 4.24
N GLN A 106 0.00 28.29 4.75
CA GLN A 106 -0.78 29.24 3.95
C GLN A 106 0.13 30.29 3.29
N ASP A 107 1.10 30.83 4.02
CA ASP A 107 2.09 31.77 3.49
C ASP A 107 2.95 31.13 2.39
N PHE A 108 3.35 29.86 2.57
CA PHE A 108 4.08 29.11 1.56
C PHE A 108 3.24 28.86 0.30
N MET A 109 1.97 28.49 0.46
CA MET A 109 1.02 28.29 -0.63
C MET A 109 0.86 29.56 -1.48
N GLN A 110 0.81 30.73 -0.84
CA GLN A 110 0.77 32.02 -1.55
C GLN A 110 2.08 32.30 -2.30
N LYS A 111 3.24 32.09 -1.67
CA LYS A 111 4.56 32.28 -2.29
C LYS A 111 4.76 31.41 -3.53
N MET A 112 4.30 30.16 -3.46
CA MET A 112 4.40 29.20 -4.56
C MET A 112 3.28 29.32 -5.60
N GLN A 113 2.33 30.23 -5.39
CA GLN A 113 1.17 30.44 -6.27
C GLN A 113 0.30 29.17 -6.43
N PHE A 114 0.23 28.35 -5.39
CA PHE A 114 -0.61 27.14 -5.37
C PHE A 114 -2.08 27.45 -5.09
N GLY A 115 -2.39 28.62 -4.52
CA GLY A 115 -3.76 29.03 -4.19
C GLY A 115 -4.31 28.22 -3.02
N GLU A 116 -5.52 27.68 -3.14
CA GLU A 116 -6.14 26.78 -2.14
C GLU A 116 -6.01 25.29 -2.50
N ASP A 117 -5.20 24.97 -3.51
CA ASP A 117 -5.05 23.62 -4.03
C ASP A 117 -3.89 22.87 -3.33
N TYR A 118 -4.19 22.24 -2.20
CA TYR A 118 -3.21 21.50 -1.39
C TYR A 118 -2.69 20.22 -2.06
N ALA A 119 -3.35 19.71 -3.11
CA ALA A 119 -2.82 18.60 -3.91
C ALA A 119 -1.53 19.02 -4.65
N LYS A 120 -1.37 20.31 -5.00
CA LYS A 120 -0.10 20.83 -5.52
C LYS A 120 1.00 20.87 -4.47
N LEU A 121 0.66 21.11 -3.20
CA LEU A 121 1.61 21.07 -2.10
C LEU A 121 2.09 19.64 -1.84
N GLU A 122 1.16 18.68 -1.85
CA GLU A 122 1.50 17.26 -1.82
C GLU A 122 2.38 16.88 -3.02
N SER A 123 2.01 17.30 -4.23
CA SER A 123 2.82 17.07 -5.43
C SER A 123 4.24 17.59 -5.29
N PHE A 124 4.40 18.79 -4.72
CA PHE A 124 5.71 19.40 -4.44
C PHE A 124 6.55 18.56 -3.48
N TYR A 125 5.92 18.05 -2.41
CA TYR A 125 6.57 17.19 -1.43
C TYR A 125 6.99 15.86 -2.05
N ILE A 126 6.07 15.18 -2.74
CA ILE A 126 6.31 13.86 -3.32
C ILE A 126 7.40 13.95 -4.39
N GLN A 127 7.37 14.94 -5.30
CA GLN A 127 8.41 15.09 -6.33
C GLN A 127 9.82 15.18 -5.73
N ARG A 128 10.00 15.98 -4.68
CA ARG A 128 11.29 16.07 -3.99
C ARG A 128 11.70 14.76 -3.32
N LEU A 129 10.74 14.04 -2.75
CA LEU A 129 10.98 12.72 -2.17
C LEU A 129 11.40 11.70 -3.25
N LEU A 130 10.74 11.72 -4.40
CA LEU A 130 11.09 10.88 -5.55
C LEU A 130 12.50 11.17 -6.06
N ASP A 131 12.90 12.44 -6.14
CA ASP A 131 14.25 12.85 -6.56
C ASP A 131 15.32 12.35 -5.58
N ILE A 132 15.05 12.43 -4.27
CA ILE A 132 15.92 11.90 -3.22
C ILE A 132 16.12 10.39 -3.42
N VAL A 133 15.03 9.63 -3.55
CA VAL A 133 15.08 8.16 -3.68
C VAL A 133 15.74 7.74 -5.00
N ALA A 134 15.47 8.46 -6.09
CA ALA A 134 16.10 8.24 -7.38
C ALA A 134 17.63 8.42 -7.33
N SER A 135 18.13 9.35 -6.50
CA SER A 135 19.58 9.57 -6.32
C SER A 135 20.32 8.33 -5.76
N TYR A 136 19.60 7.46 -5.04
CA TYR A 136 20.12 6.19 -4.51
C TYR A 136 20.00 5.01 -5.49
N LYS A 137 19.64 5.28 -6.75
CA LYS A 137 19.49 4.27 -7.82
C LYS A 137 18.46 3.18 -7.50
N LYS A 138 17.43 3.53 -6.71
CA LYS A 138 16.28 2.67 -6.43
C LYS A 138 15.10 3.09 -7.32
N GLY A 139 14.34 2.10 -7.78
CA GLY A 139 13.00 2.31 -8.31
C GLY A 139 12.01 2.58 -7.16
N TYR A 140 10.83 3.08 -7.50
CA TYR A 140 9.81 3.34 -6.51
C TYR A 140 8.40 2.99 -6.99
N MET A 141 7.56 2.69 -6.01
CA MET A 141 6.15 2.41 -6.14
C MET A 141 5.38 3.38 -5.27
N VAL A 142 4.20 3.78 -5.71
CA VAL A 142 3.34 4.74 -5.02
C VAL A 142 1.90 4.27 -5.08
N TRP A 143 1.10 4.67 -4.10
CA TRP A 143 -0.35 4.50 -4.16
C TRP A 143 -0.97 5.39 -5.24
N GLN A 144 -2.17 5.02 -5.69
CA GLN A 144 -2.84 5.65 -6.82
C GLN A 144 -3.07 7.16 -6.67
N GLU A 145 -3.21 7.68 -5.45
CA GLU A 145 -3.44 9.11 -5.20
C GLU A 145 -2.36 10.00 -5.82
N VAL A 146 -1.12 9.54 -5.86
CA VAL A 146 -0.01 10.26 -6.50
C VAL A 146 -0.27 10.45 -7.99
N PHE A 147 -0.85 9.45 -8.65
CA PHE A 147 -1.26 9.53 -10.04
C PHE A 147 -2.53 10.38 -10.20
N ASP A 148 -3.55 10.15 -9.35
CA ASP A 148 -4.83 10.86 -9.40
C ASP A 148 -4.69 12.37 -9.18
N ASN A 149 -3.76 12.78 -8.31
CA ASN A 149 -3.48 14.18 -8.00
C ASN A 149 -2.59 14.87 -9.05
N GLY A 150 -2.23 14.17 -10.14
CA GLY A 150 -1.47 14.73 -11.25
C GLY A 150 0.00 15.00 -10.92
N VAL A 151 0.57 14.30 -9.94
CA VAL A 151 2.00 14.43 -9.59
C VAL A 151 2.83 13.96 -10.78
N LYS A 152 3.81 14.78 -11.18
CA LYS A 152 4.77 14.38 -12.21
C LYS A 152 5.73 13.35 -11.62
N VAL A 153 5.54 12.09 -12.01
CA VAL A 153 6.39 10.97 -11.59
C VAL A 153 7.22 10.46 -12.77
N ASN A 154 8.31 9.75 -12.47
CA ASN A 154 9.14 9.13 -13.50
C ASN A 154 8.33 8.08 -14.30
N PRO A 155 8.49 7.95 -15.63
CA PRO A 155 7.80 6.93 -16.43
C PRO A 155 7.98 5.49 -15.94
N HIS A 156 9.08 5.20 -15.22
CA HIS A 156 9.35 3.87 -14.65
C HIS A 156 8.68 3.63 -13.29
N THR A 157 7.95 4.58 -12.74
CA THR A 157 7.18 4.43 -11.49
C THR A 157 6.15 3.32 -11.63
N VAL A 158 5.94 2.55 -10.57
CA VAL A 158 4.85 1.58 -10.48
C VAL A 158 3.71 2.22 -9.68
N ILE A 159 2.50 2.24 -10.23
CA ILE A 159 1.31 2.76 -9.57
C ILE A 159 0.51 1.60 -8.99
N HIS A 160 0.26 1.64 -7.69
CA HIS A 160 -0.46 0.61 -6.97
C HIS A 160 -1.92 1.01 -6.77
N VAL A 161 -2.83 0.31 -7.45
CA VAL A 161 -4.27 0.56 -7.45
C VAL A 161 -4.95 -0.20 -6.31
N TRP A 162 -5.52 0.56 -5.38
CA TRP A 162 -6.06 0.04 -4.13
C TRP A 162 -7.50 0.50 -3.85
N LYS A 163 -7.94 1.61 -4.45
CA LYS A 163 -9.31 2.11 -4.36
C LYS A 163 -10.16 1.59 -5.50
N GLY A 164 -11.45 1.87 -5.38
CA GLY A 164 -12.43 1.44 -6.38
C GLY A 164 -12.86 0.01 -6.16
N HIS A 165 -13.13 -0.43 -4.93
CA HIS A 165 -13.78 -1.73 -4.74
C HIS A 165 -15.29 -1.63 -5.06
N PRO A 166 -15.85 -2.42 -5.99
CA PRO A 166 -15.20 -3.40 -6.88
C PRO A 166 -14.75 -2.83 -8.23
N ASN A 167 -15.10 -1.59 -8.56
CA ASN A 167 -14.85 -0.90 -9.83
C ASN A 167 -13.40 -0.37 -10.01
N PHE A 168 -12.39 -1.25 -9.95
CA PHE A 168 -10.98 -0.87 -10.12
C PHE A 168 -10.58 -0.71 -11.59
N GLU A 169 -11.43 -1.17 -12.53
CA GLU A 169 -11.13 -1.29 -13.96
C GLU A 169 -10.85 0.06 -14.62
N ASP A 170 -11.58 1.10 -14.24
CA ASP A 170 -11.39 2.46 -14.77
C ASP A 170 -10.02 3.01 -14.37
N GLU A 171 -9.58 2.77 -13.13
CA GLU A 171 -8.26 3.17 -12.65
C GLU A 171 -7.15 2.44 -13.41
N MET A 172 -7.28 1.12 -13.53
CA MET A 172 -6.32 0.29 -14.27
C MET A 172 -6.21 0.74 -15.73
N SER A 173 -7.34 1.10 -16.36
CA SER A 173 -7.34 1.67 -17.71
C SER A 173 -6.58 2.99 -17.76
N ARG A 174 -6.86 3.95 -16.86
CA ARG A 174 -6.22 5.27 -16.85
C ARG A 174 -4.71 5.19 -16.62
N VAL A 175 -4.29 4.39 -15.64
CA VAL A 175 -2.88 4.22 -15.27
C VAL A 175 -2.08 3.57 -16.42
N THR A 176 -2.61 2.50 -17.00
CA THR A 176 -1.94 1.81 -18.12
C THR A 176 -1.99 2.61 -19.42
N GLU A 177 -3.05 3.40 -19.65
CA GLU A 177 -3.12 4.35 -20.77
C GLU A 177 -2.08 5.46 -20.67
N ALA A 178 -1.80 5.92 -19.45
CA ALA A 178 -0.71 6.86 -19.18
C ALA A 178 0.69 6.23 -19.30
N GLY A 179 0.79 4.92 -19.56
CA GLY A 179 2.05 4.20 -19.82
C GLY A 179 2.77 3.70 -18.56
N PHE A 180 2.13 3.75 -17.39
CA PHE A 180 2.73 3.28 -16.14
C PHE A 180 2.51 1.79 -15.93
N ARG A 181 3.51 1.16 -15.29
CA ARG A 181 3.34 -0.19 -14.75
C ARG A 181 2.43 -0.14 -13.54
N THR A 182 1.64 -1.19 -13.32
CA THR A 182 0.64 -1.19 -12.26
C THR A 182 0.53 -2.52 -11.51
N LEU A 183 0.24 -2.40 -10.22
CA LEU A 183 -0.13 -3.48 -9.31
C LEU A 183 -1.58 -3.29 -8.86
N LEU A 184 -2.30 -4.39 -8.69
CA LEU A 184 -3.68 -4.39 -8.21
C LEU A 184 -3.76 -4.96 -6.79
N SER A 185 -4.38 -4.25 -5.86
CA SER A 185 -4.77 -4.79 -4.54
C SER A 185 -6.21 -4.49 -4.15
N SER A 186 -6.89 -3.57 -4.85
CA SER A 186 -8.24 -3.12 -4.48
C SER A 186 -9.24 -4.24 -4.14
N PRO A 187 -9.39 -5.32 -4.93
CA PRO A 187 -10.34 -6.39 -4.62
C PRO A 187 -9.81 -7.43 -3.62
N TRP A 188 -8.60 -7.25 -3.09
CA TRP A 188 -7.89 -8.24 -2.26
C TRP A 188 -7.51 -7.70 -0.88
N TYR A 189 -8.40 -6.89 -0.30
CA TYR A 189 -8.30 -6.39 1.07
C TYR A 189 -8.78 -7.45 2.06
N LEU A 190 -7.86 -8.30 2.51
CA LEU A 190 -8.16 -9.43 3.39
C LEU A 190 -8.40 -8.99 4.84
N ASN A 191 -7.98 -7.79 5.25
CA ASN A 191 -8.39 -7.21 6.54
C ASN A 191 -9.92 -7.03 6.65
N VAL A 192 -10.60 -6.79 5.52
CA VAL A 192 -12.06 -6.68 5.44
C VAL A 192 -12.65 -8.09 5.39
N ILE A 193 -13.20 -8.55 6.51
CA ILE A 193 -13.83 -9.87 6.62
C ILE A 193 -15.33 -9.80 6.32
N SER A 194 -15.88 -10.85 5.73
CA SER A 194 -17.33 -11.02 5.57
C SER A 194 -17.74 -12.46 5.88
N TYR A 195 -18.99 -12.66 6.27
CA TYR A 195 -19.48 -13.99 6.61
C TYR A 195 -19.59 -14.88 5.36
N GLY A 196 -19.07 -16.10 5.47
CA GLY A 196 -19.14 -17.12 4.42
C GLY A 196 -17.82 -17.31 3.69
N GLN A 197 -17.91 -17.66 2.40
CA GLN A 197 -16.76 -18.03 1.56
C GLN A 197 -16.25 -16.83 0.75
N ASP A 198 -15.79 -15.79 1.43
CA ASP A 198 -15.29 -14.55 0.82
C ASP A 198 -14.04 -14.76 -0.07
N TRP A 199 -13.27 -15.83 0.14
CA TRP A 199 -12.19 -16.27 -0.75
C TRP A 199 -12.65 -16.43 -2.21
N LEU A 200 -13.93 -16.77 -2.46
CA LEU A 200 -14.49 -16.86 -3.81
C LEU A 200 -14.52 -15.50 -4.51
N ALA A 201 -14.75 -14.42 -3.76
CA ALA A 201 -14.74 -13.08 -4.33
C ALA A 201 -13.33 -12.75 -4.83
N ALA A 202 -12.31 -12.98 -3.99
CA ALA A 202 -10.91 -12.79 -4.35
C ALA A 202 -10.47 -13.66 -5.54
N TYR A 203 -10.87 -14.94 -5.57
CA TYR A 203 -10.53 -15.88 -6.65
C TYR A 203 -11.15 -15.51 -8.00
N ARG A 204 -12.35 -14.92 -8.00
CA ARG A 204 -13.10 -14.59 -9.21
C ARG A 204 -12.60 -13.34 -9.93
N VAL A 205 -11.83 -12.48 -9.25
CA VAL A 205 -11.23 -11.28 -9.82
C VAL A 205 -10.46 -11.64 -11.09
N GLU A 206 -10.67 -10.88 -12.16
CA GLU A 206 -9.80 -10.90 -13.35
C GLU A 206 -9.04 -9.58 -13.42
N PRO A 207 -7.73 -9.54 -13.06
CA PRO A 207 -6.96 -8.30 -13.05
C PRO A 207 -6.88 -7.61 -14.41
N LEU A 208 -7.04 -8.35 -15.52
CA LEU A 208 -7.00 -7.83 -16.88
C LEU A 208 -8.38 -7.51 -17.46
N ALA A 209 -9.46 -7.56 -16.67
CA ALA A 209 -10.84 -7.32 -17.12
C ALA A 209 -11.21 -5.84 -17.23
N PHE A 210 -10.28 -5.00 -17.67
CA PHE A 210 -10.53 -3.59 -17.98
C PHE A 210 -10.39 -3.31 -19.47
N LYS A 211 -10.89 -2.14 -19.89
CA LYS A 211 -10.79 -1.66 -21.27
C LYS A 211 -9.35 -1.23 -21.57
N GLY A 212 -8.72 -1.84 -22.56
CA GLY A 212 -7.38 -1.46 -22.99
C GLY A 212 -6.81 -2.37 -24.07
N SER A 213 -5.76 -1.93 -24.76
CA SER A 213 -5.01 -2.72 -25.73
C SER A 213 -4.22 -3.84 -25.07
N ALA A 214 -3.75 -4.80 -25.88
CA ALA A 214 -2.88 -5.87 -25.38
C ALA A 214 -1.58 -5.32 -24.79
N GLU A 215 -1.07 -4.22 -25.34
CA GLU A 215 0.13 -3.52 -24.87
C GLU A 215 -0.10 -2.84 -23.52
N GLN A 216 -1.26 -2.20 -23.32
CA GLN A 216 -1.64 -1.62 -22.03
C GLN A 216 -1.75 -2.71 -20.96
N LYS A 217 -2.36 -3.85 -21.29
CA LYS A 217 -2.49 -4.97 -20.35
C LYS A 217 -1.15 -5.58 -19.92
N LYS A 218 -0.10 -5.50 -20.75
CA LYS A 218 1.26 -5.93 -20.38
C LYS A 218 1.92 -5.06 -19.31
N LEU A 219 1.40 -3.86 -19.06
CA LEU A 219 1.89 -2.99 -17.98
C LEU A 219 1.39 -3.43 -16.60
N VAL A 220 0.38 -4.31 -16.54
CA VAL A 220 -0.05 -4.94 -15.29
C VAL A 220 0.97 -6.02 -14.92
N ILE A 221 1.72 -5.77 -13.85
CA ILE A 221 2.83 -6.65 -13.43
C ILE A 221 2.46 -7.62 -12.32
N GLY A 222 1.24 -7.54 -11.79
CA GLY A 222 0.73 -8.45 -10.76
C GLY A 222 -0.20 -7.74 -9.79
N GLY A 223 -0.13 -8.15 -8.53
CA GLY A 223 -0.85 -7.51 -7.46
C GLY A 223 -0.60 -8.13 -6.10
N GLU A 224 -1.34 -7.66 -5.09
CA GLU A 224 -1.05 -7.91 -3.69
C GLU A 224 -2.32 -8.17 -2.89
N ALA A 225 -2.25 -9.13 -1.96
CA ALA A 225 -3.29 -9.33 -0.96
C ALA A 225 -2.93 -8.51 0.29
N CYS A 226 -3.76 -7.53 0.64
CA CYS A 226 -3.47 -6.61 1.74
C CYS A 226 -4.07 -7.10 3.06
N MET A 227 -3.27 -7.06 4.13
CA MET A 227 -3.70 -7.37 5.49
C MET A 227 -3.34 -6.21 6.43
N TRP A 228 -4.17 -5.17 6.39
CA TRP A 228 -4.04 -4.01 7.28
C TRP A 228 -4.29 -4.38 8.75
N GLY A 229 -3.60 -3.65 9.64
CA GLY A 229 -3.38 -4.05 11.04
C GLY A 229 -4.41 -3.55 12.06
N GLU A 230 -5.45 -2.81 11.66
CA GLU A 230 -6.35 -2.12 12.60
C GLU A 230 -7.06 -3.09 13.55
N TYR A 231 -7.36 -4.28 13.05
CA TYR A 231 -8.01 -5.37 13.79
C TYR A 231 -7.21 -6.67 13.72
N VAL A 232 -5.93 -6.59 13.35
CA VAL A 232 -5.07 -7.76 13.09
C VAL A 232 -3.78 -7.64 13.90
N ASP A 233 -3.49 -8.68 14.68
CA ASP A 233 -2.23 -8.83 15.38
C ASP A 233 -1.79 -10.30 15.39
N ALA A 234 -0.77 -10.63 16.16
CA ALA A 234 -0.26 -12.00 16.26
C ALA A 234 -1.30 -13.03 16.71
N THR A 235 -2.40 -12.62 17.36
CA THR A 235 -3.44 -13.53 17.85
C THR A 235 -4.35 -14.05 16.74
N ASN A 236 -4.52 -13.29 15.65
CA ASN A 236 -5.49 -13.61 14.60
C ASN A 236 -4.96 -13.48 13.16
N LEU A 237 -3.71 -13.04 12.95
CA LEU A 237 -3.12 -12.85 11.62
C LEU A 237 -3.18 -14.13 10.77
N THR A 238 -2.62 -15.23 11.27
CA THR A 238 -2.51 -16.48 10.49
C THR A 238 -3.87 -17.06 10.07
N PRO A 239 -4.86 -17.24 10.96
CA PRO A 239 -6.16 -17.78 10.56
C PRO A 239 -6.91 -16.81 9.64
N ARG A 240 -6.78 -15.49 9.85
CA ARG A 240 -7.42 -14.51 8.96
C ARG A 240 -6.76 -14.51 7.57
N LEU A 241 -5.45 -14.68 7.49
CA LEU A 241 -4.72 -14.63 6.21
C LEU A 241 -4.91 -15.90 5.38
N TRP A 242 -4.76 -17.07 6.01
CA TRP A 242 -4.76 -18.36 5.31
C TRP A 242 -6.03 -19.15 5.62
N PRO A 243 -6.69 -19.74 4.61
CA PRO A 243 -6.24 -19.92 3.22
C PRO A 243 -6.73 -18.84 2.24
N ARG A 244 -7.38 -17.77 2.70
CA ARG A 244 -7.95 -16.72 1.82
C ARG A 244 -6.92 -16.09 0.87
N ALA A 245 -5.71 -15.81 1.36
CA ALA A 245 -4.60 -15.34 0.51
C ALA A 245 -4.17 -16.36 -0.56
N GLY A 246 -4.44 -17.65 -0.36
CA GLY A 246 -4.21 -18.70 -1.35
C GLY A 246 -5.06 -18.54 -2.62
N ALA A 247 -6.27 -17.97 -2.49
CA ALA A 247 -7.12 -17.64 -3.63
C ALA A 247 -6.48 -16.55 -4.52
N VAL A 248 -5.89 -15.53 -3.89
CA VAL A 248 -5.17 -14.45 -4.60
C VAL A 248 -3.90 -15.00 -5.24
N ALA A 249 -3.16 -15.86 -4.52
CA ALA A 249 -1.96 -16.50 -5.04
C ALA A 249 -2.25 -17.33 -6.30
N GLU A 250 -3.33 -18.13 -6.31
CA GLU A 250 -3.71 -18.91 -7.49
C GLU A 250 -4.09 -18.01 -8.67
N ARG A 251 -4.81 -16.91 -8.42
CA ARG A 251 -5.18 -15.94 -9.47
C ARG A 251 -3.96 -15.24 -10.08
N LEU A 252 -2.94 -14.94 -9.29
CA LEU A 252 -1.73 -14.27 -9.78
C LEU A 252 -0.71 -15.22 -10.43
N TRP A 253 -0.77 -16.51 -10.10
CA TRP A 253 0.19 -17.51 -10.62
C TRP A 253 -0.35 -18.35 -11.78
N SER A 254 -1.61 -18.78 -11.70
CA SER A 254 -2.19 -19.72 -12.66
C SER A 254 -2.59 -19.03 -13.96
N ASN A 255 -2.76 -19.83 -15.02
CA ASN A 255 -3.27 -19.34 -16.29
C ASN A 255 -4.67 -18.71 -16.13
N GLU A 256 -4.99 -17.69 -16.92
CA GLU A 256 -6.28 -16.96 -16.89
C GLU A 256 -7.50 -17.90 -16.99
N THR A 257 -7.35 -19.04 -17.67
CA THR A 257 -8.39 -20.04 -17.90
C THR A 257 -8.74 -20.86 -16.66
N VAL A 258 -7.89 -20.86 -15.63
CA VAL A 258 -8.13 -21.56 -14.36
C VAL A 258 -9.10 -20.72 -13.52
N ARG A 259 -10.40 -21.07 -13.61
CA ARG A 259 -11.49 -20.34 -12.95
C ARG A 259 -12.57 -21.20 -12.33
N ASN A 260 -12.49 -22.53 -12.47
CA ASN A 260 -13.51 -23.42 -11.94
C ASN A 260 -13.51 -23.39 -10.41
N THR A 261 -14.61 -22.91 -9.81
CA THR A 261 -14.70 -22.69 -8.37
C THR A 261 -14.80 -23.99 -7.57
N GLN A 262 -15.38 -25.05 -8.15
CA GLN A 262 -15.55 -26.35 -7.50
C GLN A 262 -14.21 -27.08 -7.45
N ASP A 263 -13.46 -27.06 -8.54
CA ASP A 263 -12.09 -27.58 -8.60
C ASP A 263 -11.17 -26.80 -7.64
N ALA A 264 -11.25 -25.47 -7.66
CA ALA A 264 -10.48 -24.62 -6.73
C ALA A 264 -10.82 -24.93 -5.26
N TYR A 265 -12.10 -25.10 -4.92
CA TYR A 265 -12.49 -25.48 -3.56
C TYR A 265 -11.89 -26.82 -3.13
N ALA A 266 -11.91 -27.83 -3.99
CA ALA A 266 -11.36 -29.15 -3.69
C ALA A 266 -9.85 -29.06 -3.40
N ARG A 267 -9.10 -28.38 -4.26
CA ARG A 267 -7.63 -28.22 -4.11
C ARG A 267 -7.26 -27.31 -2.95
N LEU A 268 -7.99 -26.20 -2.73
CA LEU A 268 -7.72 -25.26 -1.64
C LEU A 268 -8.05 -25.88 -0.27
N SER A 269 -9.08 -26.73 -0.19
CA SER A 269 -9.42 -27.49 1.03
C SER A 269 -8.30 -28.48 1.40
N ASP A 270 -7.78 -29.21 0.42
CA ASP A 270 -6.64 -30.12 0.63
C ASP A 270 -5.35 -29.35 1.00
N PHE A 271 -5.09 -28.24 0.30
CA PHE A 271 -3.97 -27.36 0.62
C PHE A 271 -4.06 -26.79 2.04
N ARG A 272 -5.26 -26.42 2.50
CA ARG A 272 -5.49 -25.99 3.90
C ARG A 272 -5.09 -27.08 4.89
N CYS A 273 -5.44 -28.35 4.66
CA CYS A 273 -4.99 -29.45 5.52
C CYS A 273 -3.46 -29.61 5.48
N THR A 274 -2.83 -29.40 4.32
CA THR A 274 -1.36 -29.39 4.21
C THR A 274 -0.72 -28.24 4.99
N LEU A 275 -1.33 -27.05 5.01
CA LEU A 275 -0.88 -25.92 5.82
C LEU A 275 -0.90 -26.25 7.31
N LEU A 276 -2.00 -26.85 7.79
CA LEU A 276 -2.09 -27.30 9.19
C LEU A 276 -1.00 -28.31 9.53
N ARG A 277 -0.77 -29.31 8.67
CA ARG A 277 0.29 -30.31 8.84
C ARG A 277 1.69 -29.66 8.94
N ARG A 278 1.87 -28.47 8.35
CA ARG A 278 3.12 -27.69 8.40
C ARG A 278 3.16 -26.69 9.57
N GLY A 279 2.18 -26.70 10.47
CA GLY A 279 2.11 -25.82 11.63
C GLY A 279 1.52 -24.43 11.33
N ILE A 280 0.96 -24.21 10.14
CA ILE A 280 0.29 -22.95 9.79
C ILE A 280 -1.18 -23.06 10.17
N ARG A 281 -1.61 -22.24 11.13
CA ARG A 281 -2.99 -22.21 11.67
C ARG A 281 -3.98 -21.55 10.70
N ALA A 282 -4.25 -22.21 9.58
CA ALA A 282 -5.20 -21.75 8.57
C ALA A 282 -6.67 -22.05 8.95
N GLU A 283 -7.56 -21.09 8.75
CA GLU A 283 -9.00 -21.24 9.03
C GLU A 283 -9.67 -22.23 8.05
N PRO A 284 -10.83 -22.84 8.40
CA PRO A 284 -11.56 -23.69 7.47
C PRO A 284 -12.27 -22.88 6.38
N LEU A 285 -12.40 -23.44 5.18
CA LEU A 285 -13.19 -22.85 4.09
C LEU A 285 -14.71 -23.06 4.28
N PHE A 286 -15.09 -24.22 4.81
CA PHE A 286 -16.46 -24.63 5.06
C PHE A 286 -16.47 -25.84 6.02
N THR A 287 -17.61 -26.52 6.15
CA THR A 287 -17.71 -27.76 6.92
C THR A 287 -16.80 -28.86 6.36
N GLY A 288 -16.11 -29.57 7.25
CA GLY A 288 -15.13 -30.60 6.91
C GLY A 288 -14.23 -30.92 8.10
N TYR A 289 -13.20 -31.74 7.87
CA TYR A 289 -12.17 -32.05 8.86
C TYR A 289 -10.82 -32.31 8.17
N CYS A 290 -9.73 -32.10 8.88
CA CYS A 290 -8.40 -32.59 8.53
C CYS A 290 -7.95 -33.59 9.60
N GLU A 291 -7.26 -34.67 9.20
CA GLU A 291 -6.76 -35.68 10.14
C GLU A 291 -5.82 -35.09 11.22
N PHE A 292 -5.17 -33.97 10.91
CA PHE A 292 -4.21 -33.28 11.77
C PHE A 292 -4.81 -32.11 12.59
N ASP A 293 -6.13 -31.98 12.70
CA ASP A 293 -6.78 -30.89 13.46
C ASP A 293 -6.52 -30.97 15.00
N ALA A 294 -5.88 -32.04 15.49
CA ALA A 294 -5.75 -32.37 16.92
C ALA A 294 -4.33 -32.20 17.52
N LEU A 295 -3.41 -31.49 16.87
CA LEU A 295 -2.02 -31.29 17.34
C LEU A 295 -1.71 -29.84 17.75
#